data_AF-A0A151EWD9-F1
#
_entry.id   AF-A0A151EWD9-F1
#
_cell.length_a   1.000
_cell.length_b   1.000
_cell.length_c   1.000
_cell.angle_alpha   90.00
_cell.angle_beta   90.00
_cell.angle_gamma   90.00
#
_symmetry.space_group_name_H-M   'P 1'
#
loop_
_entity.id
_entity.type
_entity.pdbx_description
1 polymer ?
#
loop_
_entity_poly.entity_id
_entity_poly.type
_entity_poly.pdbx_seq_one_letter_code
_entity_poly.pdbx_strand_id
1 'polypeptide(L)'
;MREEAASLFNQAEEALNNASRTSDQTDYETAKSLFEQSGRKWEEYNDPAQVAACEEKIASCSDEITHIKRMRTMIMVAVAAAVVGGAAAVFIFIRRRKQTQK
;
A
#
# COMPACT_ATOMS: atom_id res chain seq x y z
N MET A 1 -7.77 25.77 18.05
CA MET A 1 -8.08 25.82 16.60
C MET A 1 -6.83 25.42 15.80
N ARG A 2 -5.81 26.27 15.64
CA ARG A 2 -4.52 25.83 15.01
C ARG A 2 -3.83 24.66 15.72
N GLU A 3 -3.96 24.58 17.04
CA GLU A 3 -3.47 23.44 17.84
C GLU A 3 -4.11 22.11 17.44
N GLU A 4 -5.36 22.12 16.96
CA GLU A 4 -6.04 20.91 16.50
C GLU A 4 -5.46 20.43 15.18
N ALA A 5 -5.19 21.35 14.24
CA ALA A 5 -4.52 21.03 12.98
C ALA A 5 -3.10 20.49 13.20
N ALA A 6 -2.35 21.12 14.11
CA ALA A 6 -1.02 20.65 14.51
C ALA A 6 -1.07 19.29 15.22
N SER A 7 -2.05 19.07 16.10
CA SER A 7 -2.24 17.78 16.76
C SER A 7 -2.57 16.66 15.77
N LEU A 8 -3.46 16.92 14.80
CA LEU A 8 -3.75 15.97 13.72
C LEU A 8 -2.52 15.69 12.85
N PHE A 9 -1.71 16.71 12.57
CA PHE A 9 -0.45 16.54 11.84
C PHE A 9 0.52 15.62 12.59
N ASN A 10 0.74 15.86 13.87
CA ASN A 10 1.63 15.04 14.70
C ASN A 10 1.13 13.60 14.81
N GLN A 11 -0.18 13.39 14.98
CA GLN A 11 -0.79 12.06 14.97
C GLN A 11 -0.61 11.37 13.61
N ALA A 12 -0.73 12.11 12.50
CA ALA A 12 -0.49 11.59 11.18
C ALA A 12 0.98 11.16 10.99
N GLU A 13 1.94 11.92 11.50
CA GLU A 13 3.36 11.55 11.47
C GLU A 13 3.67 10.32 12.33
N GLU A 14 3.05 10.19 13.50
CA GLU A 14 3.18 8.99 14.32
C GLU A 14 2.62 7.75 13.60
N ALA A 15 1.42 7.87 13.02
CA ALA A 15 0.79 6.82 12.23
C ALA A 15 1.66 6.45 11.01
N LEU A 16 2.24 7.44 10.31
CA LEU A 16 3.14 7.21 9.18
C LEU A 16 4.42 6.48 9.60
N ASN A 17 5.03 6.88 10.72
CA ASN A 17 6.20 6.23 11.27
C ASN A 17 5.91 4.77 11.66
N ASN A 18 4.73 4.50 12.20
CA ASN A 18 4.30 3.14 12.49
C ASN A 18 4.06 2.33 11.19
N ALA A 19 3.34 2.91 10.22
CA ALA A 19 3.08 2.31 8.92
C ALA A 19 4.38 1.92 8.20
N SER A 20 5.40 2.78 8.29
CA SER A 20 6.71 2.52 7.69
C SER A 20 7.40 1.30 8.32
N ARG A 21 7.17 1.03 9.61
CA ARG A 21 7.74 -0.13 10.32
C ARG A 21 6.98 -1.42 10.02
N THR A 22 5.66 -1.35 9.97
CA THR A 22 4.79 -2.52 9.75
C THR A 22 4.62 -2.85 8.27
N SER A 23 4.88 -1.87 7.38
CA SER A 23 4.51 -1.91 5.96
C SER A 23 3.03 -2.27 5.75
N ASP A 24 2.17 -1.92 6.71
CA ASP A 24 0.74 -2.20 6.63
C ASP A 24 0.03 -1.12 5.82
N GLN A 25 -0.70 -1.54 4.78
CA GLN A 25 -1.47 -0.64 3.92
C GLN A 25 -2.49 0.18 4.72
N THR A 26 -3.13 -0.42 5.73
CA THR A 26 -4.16 0.20 6.57
C THR A 26 -3.57 1.31 7.43
N ASP A 27 -2.33 1.13 7.91
CA ASP A 27 -1.64 2.15 8.69
C ASP A 27 -1.29 3.36 7.80
N TYR A 28 -0.87 3.14 6.55
CA TYR A 28 -0.67 4.22 5.58
C TYR A 28 -1.98 4.93 5.21
N GLU A 29 -3.10 4.20 5.07
CA GLU A 29 -4.42 4.79 4.81
C GLU A 29 -4.88 5.66 5.99
N THR A 30 -4.60 5.22 7.22
CA THR A 30 -4.88 5.97 8.45
C THR A 30 -4.06 7.26 8.52
N ALA A 31 -2.75 7.18 8.28
CA ALA A 31 -1.86 8.34 8.25
C ALA A 31 -2.31 9.37 7.19
N LYS A 32 -2.63 8.89 5.98
CA LYS A 32 -3.16 9.73 4.90
C LYS A 32 -4.43 10.49 5.31
N SER A 33 -5.41 9.79 5.90
CA SER A 33 -6.67 10.39 6.35
C SER A 33 -6.45 11.48 7.41
N LEU A 34 -5.48 11.29 8.31
CA LEU A 34 -5.12 12.29 9.32
C LEU A 34 -4.44 13.52 8.70
N PHE A 35 -3.55 13.33 7.72
CA PHE A 35 -2.96 14.45 6.96
C PHE A 35 -4.02 15.22 6.16
N GLU A 36 -4.99 14.54 5.54
CA GLU A 36 -6.10 15.21 4.84
C GLU A 36 -6.97 16.04 5.80
N GLN A 37 -7.24 15.54 7.00
CA GLN A 37 -7.97 16.29 8.03
C GLN A 37 -7.17 17.49 8.54
N SER A 38 -5.86 17.33 8.76
CA SER A 38 -4.97 18.42 9.14
C SER A 38 -4.91 19.50 8.05
N GLY A 39 -4.71 19.10 6.80
CA GLY A 39 -4.66 19.98 5.63
C GLY A 39 -5.91 20.83 5.48
N ARG A 40 -7.11 20.23 5.57
CA ARG A 40 -8.39 20.97 5.54
C ARG A 40 -8.47 22.05 6.62
N LYS A 41 -7.97 21.78 7.82
CA LYS A 41 -7.92 22.81 8.87
C LYS A 41 -6.88 23.88 8.57
N TRP A 42 -5.73 23.54 8.01
CA TRP A 42 -4.72 24.52 7.59
C TRP A 42 -5.21 25.42 6.44
N GLU A 43 -6.05 24.89 5.54
CA GLU A 43 -6.77 25.69 4.53
C GLU A 43 -7.70 26.71 5.19
N GLU A 44 -8.50 26.31 6.18
CA GLU A 44 -9.36 27.23 6.96
C GLU A 44 -8.55 28.35 7.64
N TYR A 45 -7.30 28.07 8.00
CA TYR A 45 -6.39 29.04 8.61
C TYR A 45 -5.58 29.86 7.60
N ASN A 46 -5.78 29.66 6.30
CA ASN A 46 -5.01 30.25 5.21
C ASN A 46 -3.49 30.07 5.39
N ASP A 47 -3.06 28.88 5.79
CA ASP A 47 -1.64 28.52 5.93
C ASP A 47 -1.18 27.59 4.79
N PRO A 48 -0.84 28.13 3.61
CA PRO A 48 -0.50 27.34 2.44
C PRO A 48 0.77 26.51 2.62
N ALA A 49 1.69 26.92 3.52
CA ALA A 49 2.90 26.17 3.78
C ALA A 49 2.57 24.85 4.48
N GLN A 50 1.68 24.89 5.46
CA GLN A 50 1.24 23.68 6.16
C GLN A 50 0.32 22.79 5.31
N VAL A 51 -0.49 23.39 4.44
CA VAL A 51 -1.26 22.63 3.44
C VAL A 51 -0.31 21.87 2.51
N ALA A 52 0.70 22.54 1.95
CA ALA A 52 1.68 21.89 1.08
C ALA A 52 2.44 20.76 1.79
N ALA A 53 2.80 20.95 3.07
CA ALA A 53 3.41 19.90 3.87
C ALA A 53 2.47 18.67 4.04
N CYS A 54 1.17 18.89 4.26
CA CYS A 54 0.18 17.81 4.31
C CYS A 54 0.08 17.10 2.95
N GLU A 55 0.03 17.84 1.84
CA GLU A 55 -0.06 17.29 0.48
C GLU A 55 1.15 16.41 0.13
N GLU A 56 2.37 16.83 0.48
CA GLU A 56 3.58 16.03 0.28
C GLU A 56 3.50 14.69 1.02
N LYS A 57 3.06 14.72 2.28
CA LYS A 57 2.90 13.51 3.10
C LYS A 57 1.78 12.60 2.57
N ILE A 58 0.68 13.18 2.09
CA ILE A 58 -0.43 12.44 1.44
C ILE A 58 0.05 11.74 0.18
N ALA A 59 0.86 12.42 -0.63
CA ALA A 59 1.45 11.85 -1.85
C ALA A 59 2.37 10.67 -1.50
N SER A 60 3.24 10.83 -0.51
CA SER A 60 4.11 9.76 0.00
C SER A 60 3.30 8.55 0.49
N CYS A 61 2.26 8.75 1.31
CA CYS A 61 1.39 7.66 1.76
C CYS A 61 0.71 6.93 0.59
N SER A 62 0.27 7.68 -0.43
CA SER A 62 -0.41 7.11 -1.60
C SER A 62 0.51 6.29 -2.48
N ASP A 63 1.78 6.68 -2.60
CA ASP A 63 2.79 5.91 -3.33
C ASP A 63 3.09 4.59 -2.62
N GLU A 64 3.28 4.61 -1.30
CA GLU A 64 3.51 3.40 -0.49
C GLU A 64 2.33 2.42 -0.54
N ILE A 65 1.09 2.92 -0.41
CA ILE A 65 -0.12 2.10 -0.58
C ILE A 65 -0.13 1.43 -1.97
N THR A 66 0.23 2.18 -3.01
CA THR A 66 0.28 1.66 -4.39
C THR A 66 1.37 0.60 -4.53
N HIS A 67 2.53 0.82 -3.91
CA HIS A 67 3.64 -0.13 -3.90
C HIS A 67 3.25 -1.46 -3.25
N ILE A 68 2.68 -1.41 -2.04
CA ILE A 68 2.21 -2.60 -1.30
C ILE A 68 1.14 -3.34 -2.12
N LYS A 69 0.17 -2.62 -2.67
CA LYS A 69 -0.90 -3.21 -3.50
C LYS A 69 -0.36 -3.90 -4.75
N ARG A 70 0.64 -3.30 -5.41
CA ARG A 70 1.30 -3.89 -6.58
C ARG A 70 2.04 -5.17 -6.20
N MET A 71 2.79 -5.16 -5.10
CA MET A 71 3.52 -6.32 -4.60
C MET A 71 2.57 -7.49 -4.30
N ARG A 72 1.47 -7.21 -3.59
CA ARG A 72 0.44 -8.22 -3.28
C ARG A 72 -0.19 -8.81 -4.55
N THR A 73 -0.47 -7.98 -5.54
CA THR A 73 -1.04 -8.42 -6.82
C THR A 73 -0.07 -9.30 -7.59
N MET A 74 1.21 -8.92 -7.65
CA MET A 74 2.25 -9.71 -8.31
C MET A 74 2.40 -11.10 -7.70
N ILE A 75 2.38 -11.21 -6.37
CA ILE A 75 2.44 -12.50 -5.67
C ILE A 75 1.24 -13.37 -6.04
N MET A 76 0.02 -12.82 -6.01
CA MET A 76 -1.19 -13.56 -6.39
C MET A 76 -1.12 -14.07 -7.83
N VAL A 77 -0.67 -13.23 -8.77
CA VAL A 77 -0.49 -13.62 -10.17
C VAL A 77 0.57 -14.71 -10.33
N ALA A 78 1.70 -14.59 -9.62
CA ALA A 78 2.77 -15.59 -9.65
C ALA A 78 2.30 -16.95 -9.11
N VAL A 79 1.55 -16.96 -8.00
CA VAL A 79 0.98 -18.20 -7.42
C VAL A 79 -0.02 -18.84 -8.39
N ALA A 80 -0.93 -18.05 -8.97
CA ALA A 80 -1.89 -18.55 -9.95
C ALA A 80 -1.19 -19.16 -11.18
N ALA A 81 -0.16 -18.50 -11.70
CA ALA A 81 0.63 -19.01 -12.82
C ALA A 81 1.37 -20.31 -12.48
N ALA A 82 1.94 -20.42 -11.27
CA ALA A 82 2.63 -21.62 -10.82
C ALA A 82 1.69 -22.83 -10.71
N VAL A 83 0.46 -22.64 -10.23
CA VAL A 83 -0.56 -23.71 -10.13
C VAL A 83 -0.94 -24.23 -11.51
N VAL A 84 -1.20 -23.34 -12.47
CA VAL A 84 -1.57 -23.72 -13.85
C VAL A 84 -0.39 -24.39 -14.57
N GLY A 85 0.80 -23.79 -14.48
CA GLY A 85 2.02 -24.34 -15.09
C GLY A 85 2.42 -25.69 -14.50
N GLY A 86 2.32 -25.85 -13.17
CA GLY A 86 2.59 -27.10 -12.48
C GLY A 86 1.64 -28.22 -12.90
N ALA A 87 0.34 -27.94 -12.98
CA ALA A 87 -0.66 -28.91 -13.44
C ALA A 87 -0.39 -29.36 -14.88
N ALA A 88 -0.04 -28.44 -15.78
CA ALA A 88 0.30 -28.76 -17.16
C ALA A 88 1.58 -29.62 -17.26
N ALA A 89 2.63 -29.28 -16.50
CA ALA A 89 3.88 -30.05 -16.49
C ALA A 89 3.67 -31.48 -15.97
N VAL A 90 2.90 -31.65 -14.89
CA VAL A 90 2.54 -32.97 -14.35
C VAL A 90 1.72 -33.78 -15.36
N PHE A 91 0.73 -33.16 -16.01
CA PHE A 91 -0.07 -33.82 -17.03
C PHE A 91 0.78 -34.31 -18.22
N ILE A 92 1.71 -33.47 -18.71
CA ILE A 92 2.63 -33.83 -19.79
C ILE A 92 3.55 -34.97 -19.36
N PHE A 93 4.09 -34.93 -18.14
CA PHE A 93 4.97 -35.97 -17.61
C PHE A 93 4.27 -37.33 -17.50
N ILE A 94 3.04 -37.36 -16.96
CA ILE A 94 2.21 -38.57 -16.88
C ILE A 94 1.93 -39.13 -18.28
N ARG A 95 1.56 -38.25 -19.22
CA ARG A 95 1.27 -38.65 -20.61
C ARG A 95 2.50 -39.25 -21.30
N ARG A 96 3.68 -38.65 -21.12
CA ARG A 96 4.95 -39.19 -21.66
C ARG A 96 5.25 -40.58 -21.11
N ARG A 97 5.18 -40.77 -19.78
CA ARG A 97 5.40 -42.10 -19.16
C ARG A 97 4.49 -43.19 -19.72
N LYS A 98 3.21 -42.88 -19.97
CA LYS A 98 2.25 -43.85 -20.54
C LYS A 98 2.59 -44.26 -21.98
N GLN A 99 3.25 -43.40 -22.76
CA GLN A 99 3.64 -43.76 -24.14
C GLN A 99 4.93 -44.58 -24.22
N THR A 100 5.82 -44.49 -23.22
CA THR A 100 7.09 -45.25 -23.21
C THR A 100 6.93 -46.68 -22.70
N GLN A 101 5.76 -47.05 -22.14
CA GLN A 101 5.43 -48.38 -21.62
C GLN A 101 4.57 -49.22 -22.61
N LYS A 102 4.44 -48.78 -23.87
CA LYS A 102 3.81 -49.54 -24.97
C LYS A 102 4.87 -49.87 -26.01
#